data_AF-A0A3Q8QC45-F1
#
_entry.id   AF-A0A3Q8QC45-F1
#
_cell.length_a   1.000
_cell.length_b   1.000
_cell.length_c   1.000
_cell.angle_alpha   90.00
_cell.angle_beta   90.00
_cell.angle_gamma   90.00
#
_symmetry.space_group_name_H-M   'P 1'
#
loop_
_entity.id
_entity.type
_entity.pdbx_description
1 polymer ?
#
loop_
_entity_poly.entity_id
_entity_poly.type
_entity_poly.pdbx_seq_one_letter_code
_entity_poly.pdbx_strand_id
1 'polypeptide(L)' 'RDGNIQEGDVVLKINGTVTENMSLTDAKTLIERSKGKLKMVVQRDERATLLNVPDLSDSIH' A
#
# COMPACT_ATOMS: atom_id res chain seq x y z
N ARG A 1 5.63 16.41 -7.32
CA ARG A 1 5.04 15.07 -7.12
C ARG A 1 4.07 15.22 -5.96
N ASP A 2 2.78 14.97 -6.18
CA ASP A 2 1.70 15.46 -5.29
C ASP A 2 1.56 14.68 -3.97
N GLY A 3 2.56 13.86 -3.62
CA GLY A 3 2.68 13.18 -2.32
C GLY A 3 1.62 12.12 -2.02
N ASN A 4 0.68 11.89 -2.93
CA ASN A 4 -0.41 10.93 -2.78
C ASN A 4 0.07 9.49 -2.98
N ILE A 5 -0.64 8.55 -2.36
CA ILE A 5 -0.42 7.11 -2.52
C ILE A 5 -0.81 6.68 -3.93
N GLN A 6 -0.02 5.80 -4.51
CA GLN A 6 -0.26 5.18 -5.81
C GLN A 6 -0.07 3.66 -5.72
N GLU A 7 -0.55 2.95 -6.74
CA GLU A 7 -0.26 1.54 -6.88
C GLU A 7 1.25 1.28 -6.93
N GLY A 8 1.69 0.20 -6.29
CA GLY A 8 3.10 -0.12 -6.09
C GLY A 8 3.76 0.50 -4.85
N ASP A 9 3.09 1.43 -4.14
CA ASP A 9 3.58 1.91 -2.85
C ASP A 9 3.42 0.83 -1.77
N VAL A 10 4.48 0.59 -1.00
CA VAL A 10 4.46 -0.35 0.13
C VAL A 10 4.28 0.41 1.44
N VAL A 11 3.23 0.10 2.18
CA VAL A 11 2.97 0.71 3.49
C VAL A 11 3.86 0.06 4.55
N LEU A 12 4.70 0.85 5.21
CA LEU A 12 5.60 0.43 6.30
C LEU A 12 5.04 0.73 7.69
N LYS A 13 4.20 1.78 7.82
CA LYS A 13 3.54 2.15 9.08
C LYS A 13 2.15 2.72 8.86
N ILE A 14 1.24 2.44 9.79
CA ILE A 14 -0.10 3.04 9.88
C ILE A 14 -0.26 3.68 11.26
N ASN A 15 -0.47 4.99 11.32
CA ASN A 15 -0.59 5.78 12.55
C ASN A 15 0.51 5.52 13.60
N GLY A 16 1.73 5.25 13.12
CA GLY A 16 2.89 4.96 13.97
C GLY A 16 3.14 3.47 14.24
N THR A 17 2.18 2.59 13.95
CA THR A 17 2.33 1.13 14.07
C THR A 17 3.02 0.57 12.85
N VAL A 18 4.10 -0.21 13.05
CA VAL A 18 4.82 -0.94 11.98
C VAL A 18 3.93 -2.05 11.41
N THR A 19 3.93 -2.19 10.08
CA THR A 19 3.10 -3.17 9.35
C THR A 19 3.83 -4.47 9.01
N GLU A 20 5.10 -4.60 9.36
CA GLU A 20 5.86 -5.85 9.19
C GLU A 20 5.20 -7.00 9.95
N ASN A 21 5.02 -8.14 9.28
CA ASN A 21 4.33 -9.34 9.81
C ASN A 21 2.86 -9.11 10.24
N MET A 22 2.27 -7.98 9.87
CA MET A 22 0.87 -7.69 10.15
C MET A 22 -0.05 -8.45 9.19
N SER A 23 -1.11 -9.06 9.71
CA SER A 23 -2.14 -9.64 8.86
C SER A 23 -2.94 -8.57 8.12
N LEU A 24 -3.50 -8.90 6.96
CA LEU A 24 -4.39 -7.98 6.24
C LEU A 24 -5.62 -7.59 7.07
N THR A 25 -6.12 -8.50 7.90
CA THR A 25 -7.24 -8.25 8.81
C THR A 25 -6.90 -7.21 9.87
N ASP A 26 -5.70 -7.29 10.45
CA ASP A 26 -5.25 -6.32 11.46
C ASP A 26 -4.99 -4.95 10.83
N ALA A 27 -4.39 -4.92 9.63
CA ALA A 27 -4.18 -3.70 8.87
C ALA A 27 -5.52 -3.01 8.55
N LYS A 28 -6.50 -3.78 8.05
CA LYS A 28 -7.87 -3.29 7.81
C LYS A 28 -8.49 -2.71 9.08
N THR A 29 -8.37 -3.42 10.20
CA THR A 29 -8.88 -2.98 11.49
C THR A 29 -8.24 -1.66 11.96
N LEU A 30 -6.92 -1.51 11.80
CA LEU A 30 -6.22 -0.26 12.14
C LEU A 30 -6.70 0.93 11.29
N ILE A 31 -6.94 0.70 10.01
CA ILE A 31 -7.47 1.71 9.08
C ILE A 31 -8.90 2.09 9.48
N GLU A 32 -9.79 1.12 9.65
CA GLU A 32 -11.21 1.36 9.97
C GLU A 32 -11.41 2.01 11.34
N ARG A 33 -10.57 1.69 12.33
CA ARG A 33 -10.64 2.29 13.67
C ARG A 33 -10.08 3.72 13.71
N SER A 34 -9.34 4.14 12.69
CA SER A 34 -8.77 5.48 12.64
C SER A 34 -9.86 6.52 12.41
N LYS A 35 -10.10 7.37 13.40
CA LYS A 35 -11.02 8.51 13.27
C LYS A 35 -10.26 9.73 12.76
N GLY A 36 -10.67 10.26 11.61
CA GLY A 36 -10.05 11.45 11.01
C GLY A 36 -8.91 11.12 10.05
N LYS A 37 -7.76 11.78 10.19
CA LYS A 37 -6.63 11.63 9.26
C LYS A 37 -5.83 10.35 9.52
N LEU A 38 -5.73 9.50 8.51
CA LEU A 38 -4.83 8.36 8.48
C LEU A 38 -3.42 8.83 8.09
N LYS A 39 -2.43 8.55 8.93
CA LYS A 39 -1.01 8.83 8.63
C LYS A 39 -0.32 7.53 8.26
N MET A 40 0.31 7.51 7.09
CA MET A 40 1.06 6.33 6.63
C MET A 40 2.48 6.72 6.27
N VAL A 41 3.40 5.79 6.55
CA VAL A 41 4.76 5.83 6.00
C VAL A 41 4.81 4.81 4.89
N VAL A 42 5.15 5.26 3.67
CA VAL A 42 5.22 4.40 2.49
C VAL A 42 6.63 4.39 1.92
N GLN A 43 7.00 3.27 1.33
CA GLN A 43 8.17 3.13 0.46
C GLN A 43 7.68 3.02 -0.98
N ARG A 44 8.10 3.98 -1.81
CA ARG A 44 7.83 3.96 -3.24
C ARG A 44 8.98 3.30 -3.96
N ASP A 45 8.70 2.19 -4.64
CA ASP A 45 9.64 1.60 -5.55
C ASP A 45 9.46 2.20 -6.96
N GLU A 46 10.37 3.08 -7.35
CA GLU A 46 10.33 3.75 -8.66
C GLU A 46 10.57 2.79 -9.84
N ARG A 47 11.08 1.60 -9.56
CA ARG A 47 11.35 0.56 -10.57
C ARG A 47 10.22 -0.45 -10.68
N ALA A 48 9.15 -0.31 -9.87
CA ALA A 48 8.00 -1.22 -9.85
C ALA A 48 8.38 -2.71 -9.71
N THR A 49 9.53 -3.03 -9.10
CA THR A 49 10.01 -4.41 -8.94
C THR A 49 9.12 -5.22 -8.01
N LEU A 50 8.38 -4.55 -7.13
CA LEU A 50 7.41 -5.15 -6.21
C LEU A 50 6.02 -5.34 -6.84
N LEU A 51 5.77 -4.77 -8.02
CA LEU A 51 4.56 -4.98 -8.81
C LEU A 51 4.78 -6.21 -9.70
N ASN A 52 4.43 -7.40 -9.20
CA ASN A 52 4.24 -8.57 -10.06
C ASN A 52 2.81 -8.56 -10.62
N VAL A 53 2.47 -7.49 -11.34
CA VAL A 53 1.25 -7.50 -12.17
C VAL A 53 1.69 -8.23 -13.45
N PRO A 54 1.18 -9.44 -13.73
CA PRO A 54 1.39 -9.99 -15.06
C PRO A 54 0.84 -8.95 -16.03
N ASP A 55 1.62 -8.59 -17.06
CA ASP A 55 1.11 -7.80 -18.17
C ASP A 55 -0.20 -8.48 -18.59
N LEU A 56 -1.33 -7.85 -18.29
CA LEU A 56 -2.60 -8.26 -18.84
C LEU A 56 -2.54 -7.80 -20.29
N SER A 57 -1.74 -8.52 -21.10
CA SER A 57 -1.86 -8.46 -22.54
C SER A 57 -3.26 -8.95 -22.81
N ASP A 58 -4.18 -8.00 -22.97
CA ASP A 58 -5.53 -8.23 -23.41
C ASP A 58 -5.42 -9.16 -24.63
N SER A 59 -5.76 -10.43 -24.40
CA SER A 59 -6.01 -11.37 -25.47
C SER A 59 -7.34 -10.95 -26.08
N ILE A 60 -7.34 -9.84 -26.82
CA ILE A 60 -8.39 -9.55 -27.79
C ILE A 60 -8.07 -10.45 -28.98
N HIS A 61 -8.73 -11.61 -29.01
CA HIS A 61 -8.96 -12.40 -30.20
C HIS A 61 -10.47 -12.49 -30.44
#